data_AF-A0A7L2FKF8-F1
#
_entry.id   AF-A0A7L2FKF8-F1
#
_cell.length_a   1.000
_cell.length_b   1.000
_cell.length_c   1.000
_cell.angle_alpha   90.00
_cell.angle_beta   90.00
_cell.angle_gamma   90.00
#
_symmetry.space_group_name_H-M   'P 1'
#
loop_
_entity.id
_entity.type
_entity.pdbx_description
1 polymer ?
#
loop_
_entity_poly.entity_id
_entity_poly.type
_entity_poly.pdbx_seq_one_letter_code
_entity_poly.pdbx_strand_id
1 'polypeptide(L)'
;LVGQENAREACGVIVELIKSKKMAGRAVLLAGPPGTGKTALALAIAQELGSKVPFCPMVGSEVYSTEIKKTEVLMENFRRAIGLRIKETKEVYEGEVTELTPCETENPMGGYGKTISHVIIGLKTAKGTKQLKLDPSIFESLQKERVETGDVIYIEANSGAVKRQGRCDIYATEFDLEAEEYVPLPKGDVHKKKEIIQDVTLHDLDVANARPQGGQDILSMMGQLMKPKKTEITDKLRGEINKVVNKYIDQGIAELVPGVLFVDEVHMLDIECFTYLHRALESSISPIVIFASNRGNCIIRGTEDIVSPHGIPLDLLDRVMIIRTMLYTPQEMKQITKLRAQTEGINISEEALNHLGEIGTKTTLRYAVQLLTPANLLAKINGKDSIEKEHIEEINELFYDAKSSAKILADQQEKYMK
;
A
#
# COMPACT_ATOMS: atom_id res chain seq x y z
N LEU A 1 -10.21 -1.62 -17.33
CA LEU A 1 -10.99 -2.88 -17.18
C LEU A 1 -11.65 -3.21 -18.51
N VAL A 2 -11.78 -4.50 -18.85
CA VAL A 2 -12.42 -4.98 -20.09
C VAL A 2 -13.58 -5.88 -19.71
N GLY A 3 -14.72 -5.76 -20.40
CA GLY A 3 -15.90 -6.58 -20.14
C GLY A 3 -16.50 -6.36 -18.74
N GLN A 4 -17.11 -7.41 -18.18
CA GLN A 4 -17.74 -7.46 -16.85
C GLN A 4 -18.69 -6.29 -16.58
N GLU A 5 -19.52 -5.92 -17.56
CA GLU A 5 -20.32 -4.69 -17.53
C GLU A 5 -21.22 -4.61 -16.29
N ASN A 6 -22.03 -5.64 -16.05
CA ASN A 6 -22.93 -5.70 -14.88
C ASN A 6 -22.17 -5.62 -13.55
N ALA A 7 -21.02 -6.29 -13.43
CA ALA A 7 -20.23 -6.27 -12.21
C ALA A 7 -19.60 -4.89 -11.98
N ARG A 8 -19.13 -4.24 -13.05
CA ARG A 8 -18.56 -2.88 -13.00
C ARG A 8 -19.62 -1.85 -12.67
N GLU A 9 -20.82 -1.96 -13.23
CA GLU A 9 -21.95 -1.09 -12.90
C GLU A 9 -22.32 -1.23 -11.42
N ALA A 10 -22.45 -2.46 -10.92
CA ALA A 10 -22.67 -2.72 -9.51
C ALA A 10 -21.56 -2.13 -8.62
N CYS A 11 -20.28 -2.29 -9.00
CA CYS A 11 -19.16 -1.67 -8.31
C CYS A 11 -19.24 -0.13 -8.32
N GLY A 12 -19.71 0.48 -9.42
CA GLY A 12 -19.94 1.93 -9.50
C GLY A 12 -21.02 2.40 -8.53
N VAL A 13 -22.13 1.65 -8.41
CA VAL A 13 -23.16 1.91 -7.39
C VAL A 13 -22.58 1.78 -5.98
N ILE A 14 -21.73 0.79 -5.72
CA ILE A 14 -21.02 0.64 -4.44
C ILE A 14 -20.15 1.86 -4.14
N VAL A 15 -19.36 2.33 -5.10
CA VAL A 15 -18.53 3.54 -4.94
C VAL A 15 -19.40 4.75 -4.55
N GLU A 16 -20.55 4.92 -5.18
CA GLU A 16 -21.46 6.03 -4.87
C GLU A 16 -22.12 5.90 -3.49
N LEU A 17 -22.47 4.67 -3.09
CA LEU A 17 -22.96 4.39 -1.72
C LEU A 17 -21.91 4.70 -0.66
N ILE A 18 -20.64 4.45 -0.95
CA ILE A 18 -19.52 4.76 -0.08
C ILE A 18 -19.32 6.27 0.00
N LYS A 19 -19.25 6.97 -1.14
CA LYS A 19 -19.09 8.43 -1.21
C LYS A 19 -20.23 9.17 -0.50
N SER A 20 -21.45 8.64 -0.58
CA SER A 20 -22.63 9.16 0.12
C SER A 20 -22.75 8.75 1.60
N LYS A 21 -21.78 7.99 2.15
CA LYS A 21 -21.75 7.50 3.54
C LYS A 21 -22.96 6.66 3.94
N LYS A 22 -23.57 5.94 2.98
CA LYS A 22 -24.78 5.10 3.18
C LYS A 22 -24.49 3.60 3.29
N MET A 23 -23.22 3.21 3.40
CA MET A 23 -22.78 1.82 3.40
C MET A 23 -22.51 1.23 4.80
N ALA A 24 -22.96 1.91 5.87
CA ALA A 24 -22.70 1.49 7.24
C ALA A 24 -23.15 0.05 7.52
N GLY A 25 -22.25 -0.76 8.09
CA GLY A 25 -22.51 -2.14 8.50
C GLY A 25 -22.72 -3.15 7.36
N ARG A 26 -22.38 -2.79 6.11
CA ARG A 26 -22.53 -3.67 4.94
C ARG A 26 -21.17 -4.03 4.36
N ALA A 27 -21.04 -5.30 3.96
CA ALA A 27 -19.91 -5.78 3.17
C ALA A 27 -20.34 -6.07 1.72
N VAL A 28 -19.36 -6.22 0.84
CA VAL A 28 -19.57 -6.66 -0.55
C VAL A 28 -18.96 -8.04 -0.72
N LEU A 29 -19.62 -8.94 -1.43
CA LEU A 29 -19.05 -10.22 -1.87
C LEU A 29 -18.93 -10.24 -3.38
N LEU A 30 -17.70 -10.31 -3.87
CA LEU A 30 -17.40 -10.61 -5.26
C LEU A 30 -17.38 -12.14 -5.42
N ALA A 31 -18.42 -12.68 -6.05
CA ALA A 31 -18.59 -14.11 -6.27
C ALA A 31 -18.38 -14.48 -7.75
N GLY A 32 -17.63 -15.54 -8.02
CA GLY A 32 -17.56 -16.11 -9.37
C GLY A 32 -16.29 -16.91 -9.64
N PRO A 33 -16.17 -17.54 -10.81
CA PRO A 33 -15.06 -18.42 -11.15
C PRO A 33 -13.66 -17.80 -10.94
N PRO A 34 -12.60 -18.61 -10.79
CA PRO A 34 -11.23 -18.08 -10.75
C PRO A 34 -10.90 -17.37 -12.06
N GLY A 35 -10.12 -16.28 -11.97
CA GLY A 35 -9.68 -15.54 -13.16
C GLY A 35 -10.71 -14.58 -13.79
N THR A 36 -11.86 -14.33 -13.14
CA THR A 36 -12.89 -13.41 -13.65
C THR A 36 -12.71 -11.93 -13.25
N GLY A 37 -11.60 -11.58 -12.57
CA GLY A 37 -11.28 -10.18 -12.27
C GLY A 37 -11.82 -9.63 -10.95
N LYS A 38 -12.21 -10.49 -9.98
CA LYS A 38 -12.66 -10.06 -8.63
C LYS A 38 -11.67 -9.09 -7.96
N THR A 39 -10.40 -9.46 -7.85
CA THR A 39 -9.35 -8.60 -7.28
C THR A 39 -9.18 -7.30 -8.06
N ALA A 40 -9.32 -7.33 -9.39
CA ALA A 40 -9.23 -6.14 -10.23
C ALA A 40 -10.41 -5.18 -10.01
N LEU A 41 -11.63 -5.70 -9.76
CA LEU A 41 -12.79 -4.89 -9.39
C LEU A 41 -12.61 -4.24 -8.01
N ALA A 42 -12.10 -4.99 -7.02
CA ALA A 42 -11.83 -4.44 -5.69
C ALA A 42 -10.78 -3.31 -5.72
N LEU A 43 -9.69 -3.50 -6.48
CA LEU A 43 -8.69 -2.46 -6.73
C LEU A 43 -9.29 -1.25 -7.44
N ALA A 44 -10.15 -1.48 -8.44
CA ALA A 44 -10.81 -0.39 -9.16
C ALA A 44 -11.74 0.42 -8.24
N ILE A 45 -12.48 -0.23 -7.34
CA ILE A 45 -13.28 0.47 -6.30
C ILE A 45 -12.37 1.36 -5.46
N ALA A 46 -11.26 0.84 -4.95
CA ALA A 46 -10.35 1.60 -4.11
C ALA A 46 -9.74 2.81 -4.84
N GLN A 47 -9.30 2.63 -6.09
CA GLN A 47 -8.78 3.72 -6.91
C GLN A 47 -9.83 4.80 -7.20
N GLU A 48 -11.09 4.41 -7.43
CA GLU A 48 -12.20 5.33 -7.70
C GLU A 48 -12.67 6.10 -6.44
N LEU A 49 -12.43 5.55 -5.25
CA LEU A 49 -12.64 6.26 -3.98
C LEU A 49 -11.57 7.34 -3.75
N GLY A 50 -10.36 7.13 -4.27
CA GLY A 50 -9.30 8.14 -4.35
C GLY A 50 -7.91 7.55 -4.19
N SER A 51 -6.91 8.23 -4.77
CA SER A 51 -5.50 7.79 -4.76
C SER A 51 -4.86 7.70 -3.37
N LYS A 52 -5.47 8.32 -2.37
CA LYS A 52 -5.02 8.33 -0.97
C LYS A 52 -5.88 7.48 -0.04
N VAL A 53 -6.80 6.69 -0.59
CA VAL A 53 -7.63 5.76 0.19
C VAL A 53 -6.82 4.49 0.43
N PRO A 54 -6.64 4.05 1.70
CA PRO A 54 -5.92 2.81 1.99
C PRO A 54 -6.61 1.61 1.33
N PHE A 55 -5.84 0.79 0.62
CA PHE A 55 -6.28 -0.51 0.12
C PHE A 55 -5.45 -1.60 0.79
N CYS A 56 -6.10 -2.42 1.61
CA CYS A 56 -5.47 -3.52 2.34
C CYS A 56 -5.96 -4.86 1.78
N PRO A 57 -5.20 -5.50 0.88
CA PRO A 57 -5.49 -6.86 0.47
C PRO A 57 -4.99 -7.86 1.53
N MET A 58 -5.81 -8.86 1.84
CA MET A 58 -5.44 -10.03 2.63
C MET A 58 -6.04 -11.28 1.99
N VAL A 59 -5.32 -12.40 2.05
CA VAL A 59 -5.89 -13.72 1.72
C VAL A 59 -6.45 -14.35 2.98
N GLY A 60 -7.60 -15.03 2.91
CA GLY A 60 -8.26 -15.64 4.06
C GLY A 60 -7.37 -16.62 4.83
N SER A 61 -6.38 -17.26 4.20
CA SER A 61 -5.42 -18.12 4.88
C SER A 61 -4.36 -17.38 5.70
N GLU A 62 -4.18 -16.07 5.53
CA GLU A 62 -3.18 -15.29 6.27
C GLU A 62 -3.50 -15.16 7.76
N VAL A 63 -4.75 -15.40 8.16
CA VAL A 63 -5.16 -15.37 9.58
C VAL A 63 -4.48 -16.44 10.42
N TYR A 64 -4.02 -17.54 9.81
CA TYR A 64 -3.33 -18.60 10.51
C TYR A 64 -1.87 -18.21 10.75
N SER A 65 -1.57 -17.68 11.93
CA SER A 65 -0.22 -17.34 12.38
C SER A 65 0.20 -18.18 13.57
N THR A 66 1.50 -18.48 13.67
CA THR A 66 2.12 -19.12 14.84
C THR A 66 2.51 -18.10 15.91
N GLU A 67 2.60 -16.81 15.57
CA GLU A 67 3.10 -15.76 16.47
C GLU A 67 1.96 -15.01 17.17
N ILE A 68 0.83 -14.82 16.49
CA ILE A 68 -0.31 -14.03 16.97
C ILE A 68 -1.63 -14.75 16.68
N LYS A 69 -2.67 -14.48 17.49
CA LYS A 69 -4.02 -15.04 17.27
C LYS A 69 -4.62 -14.60 15.93
N LYS A 70 -5.51 -15.45 15.38
CA LYS A 70 -6.25 -15.18 14.13
C LYS A 70 -7.05 -13.88 14.19
N THR A 71 -7.70 -13.62 15.32
CA THR A 71 -8.46 -12.38 15.56
C THR A 71 -7.57 -11.14 15.57
N GLU A 72 -6.33 -11.27 16.04
CA GLU A 72 -5.34 -10.19 16.01
C GLU A 72 -4.89 -9.88 14.58
N VAL A 73 -4.63 -10.91 13.76
CA VAL A 73 -4.32 -10.72 12.33
C VAL A 73 -5.45 -9.99 11.61
N LEU A 74 -6.71 -10.36 11.88
CA LEU A 74 -7.86 -9.64 11.33
C LEU A 74 -7.87 -8.19 11.80
N MET A 75 -7.70 -7.94 13.10
CA MET A 75 -7.71 -6.59 13.65
C MET A 75 -6.60 -5.71 13.09
N GLU A 76 -5.39 -6.24 12.90
CA GLU A 76 -4.28 -5.54 12.24
C GLU A 76 -4.68 -5.09 10.84
N ASN A 77 -5.29 -5.97 10.04
CA ASN A 77 -5.73 -5.64 8.68
C ASN A 77 -6.88 -4.63 8.65
N PHE A 78 -7.83 -4.71 9.60
CA PHE A 78 -8.85 -3.67 9.79
C PHE A 78 -8.21 -2.30 10.08
N ARG A 79 -7.23 -2.27 11.00
CA ARG A 79 -6.50 -1.04 11.37
C ARG A 79 -5.67 -0.47 10.21
N ARG A 80 -5.09 -1.32 9.36
CA ARG A 80 -4.37 -0.92 8.13
C ARG A 80 -5.30 -0.34 7.08
N ALA A 81 -6.53 -0.84 7.01
CA ALA A 81 -7.54 -0.34 6.09
C ALA A 81 -8.20 0.98 6.56
N ILE A 82 -7.88 1.50 7.74
CA ILE A 82 -8.42 2.77 8.24
C ILE A 82 -7.31 3.81 8.26
N GLY A 83 -7.46 4.84 7.41
CA GLY A 83 -6.56 5.98 7.33
C GLY A 83 -7.01 7.11 8.25
N LEU A 84 -6.03 7.90 8.69
CA LEU A 84 -6.20 9.16 9.40
C LEU A 84 -5.39 10.22 8.66
N ARG A 85 -6.09 11.22 8.12
CA ARG A 85 -5.49 12.38 7.47
C ARG A 85 -5.34 13.49 8.49
N ILE A 86 -4.10 13.76 8.89
CA ILE A 86 -3.76 14.82 9.83
C ILE A 86 -3.37 16.06 9.02
N LYS A 87 -4.00 17.20 9.32
CA LYS A 87 -3.68 18.49 8.73
C LYS A 87 -3.04 19.36 9.80
N GLU A 88 -1.73 19.56 9.68
CA GLU A 88 -0.98 20.42 10.58
C GLU A 88 -0.46 21.63 9.83
N THR A 89 -0.61 22.81 10.43
CA THR A 89 0.08 24.01 9.93
C THR A 89 1.38 24.15 10.68
N LYS A 90 2.51 24.01 9.98
CA LYS A 90 3.84 24.26 10.54
C LYS A 90 4.36 25.63 10.11
N GLU A 91 5.04 26.30 11.03
CA GLU A 91 5.81 27.51 10.73
C GLU A 91 7.24 27.11 10.34
N VAL A 92 7.71 27.68 9.24
CA VAL A 92 8.87 27.15 8.53
C VAL A 92 9.73 28.26 7.99
N TYR A 93 11.03 28.04 8.05
CA TYR A 93 12.02 28.87 7.38
C TYR A 93 12.60 28.08 6.22
N GLU A 94 12.41 28.58 5.00
CA GLU A 94 12.88 27.92 3.78
C GLU A 94 13.68 28.91 2.94
N GLY A 95 14.83 28.47 2.45
CA GLY A 95 15.69 29.31 1.63
C GLY A 95 17.04 28.66 1.33
N GLU A 96 17.74 29.27 0.39
CA GLU A 96 19.16 29.03 0.12
C GLU A 96 19.99 29.57 1.28
N VAL A 97 20.92 28.78 1.79
CA VAL A 97 21.87 29.18 2.84
C VAL A 97 22.92 30.11 2.24
N THR A 98 22.90 31.38 2.62
CA THR A 98 23.88 32.38 2.17
C THR A 98 25.06 32.52 3.13
N GLU A 99 24.83 32.29 4.41
CA GLU A 99 25.85 32.35 5.46
C GLU A 99 25.50 31.33 6.54
N LEU A 100 26.53 30.72 7.14
CA LEU A 100 26.41 29.82 8.27
C LEU A 100 27.60 30.07 9.21
N THR A 101 27.38 30.88 10.24
CA THR A 101 28.44 31.33 11.15
C THR A 101 28.12 30.92 12.60
N PRO A 102 28.84 29.94 13.18
CA PRO A 102 28.69 29.61 14.60
C PRO A 102 29.36 30.67 15.48
N CYS A 103 28.68 31.11 16.54
CA CYS A 103 29.20 32.07 17.51
C CYS A 103 29.61 31.37 18.80
N GLU A 104 30.91 31.35 19.07
CA GLU A 104 31.51 30.72 20.24
C GLU A 104 31.55 31.66 21.44
N THR A 105 31.29 31.12 22.64
CA THR A 105 31.50 31.82 23.92
C THR A 105 32.38 30.99 24.85
N GLU A 106 33.06 31.67 25.78
CA GLU A 106 33.84 31.02 26.82
C GLU A 106 32.92 30.23 27.77
N ASN A 107 33.38 29.05 28.17
CA ASN A 107 32.57 28.09 28.91
C ASN A 107 32.35 28.57 30.35
N PRO A 108 31.10 28.80 30.81
CA PRO A 108 30.84 29.29 32.17
C PRO A 108 31.26 28.32 33.28
N MET A 109 31.43 27.02 32.96
CA MET A 109 31.79 25.96 33.91
C MET A 109 33.31 25.66 33.99
N GLY A 110 34.18 26.53 33.47
CA GLY A 110 35.62 26.49 33.77
C GLY A 110 36.41 25.31 33.17
N GLY A 111 35.86 24.63 32.15
CA GLY A 111 36.60 23.64 31.36
C GLY A 111 37.28 24.26 30.13
N TYR A 112 38.46 23.75 29.77
CA TYR A 112 39.13 24.12 28.51
C TYR A 112 38.27 23.70 27.31
N GLY A 113 37.63 24.67 26.67
CA GLY A 113 36.85 24.46 25.45
C GLY A 113 35.93 25.64 25.16
N LYS A 114 35.86 26.05 23.89
CA LYS A 114 34.86 27.02 23.43
C LYS A 114 33.53 26.31 23.23
N THR A 115 32.43 26.91 23.69
CA THR A 115 31.08 26.34 23.51
C THR A 115 30.32 27.21 22.52
N ILE A 116 29.55 26.59 21.62
CA ILE A 116 28.71 27.33 20.68
C ILE A 116 27.52 27.91 21.45
N SER A 117 27.37 29.24 21.40
CA SER A 117 26.29 29.96 22.07
C SER A 117 25.05 30.10 21.20
N HIS A 118 25.23 30.29 19.89
CA HIS A 118 24.20 30.39 18.88
C HIS A 118 24.83 30.31 17.49
N VAL A 119 23.99 30.10 16.47
CA VAL A 119 24.42 30.12 15.07
C VAL A 119 23.66 31.21 14.34
N ILE A 120 24.37 31.99 13.53
CA ILE A 120 23.77 32.95 12.61
C ILE A 120 23.70 32.27 11.24
N ILE A 121 22.48 32.14 10.72
CA ILE A 121 22.22 31.63 9.38
C ILE A 121 21.50 32.70 8.56
N GLY A 122 21.95 32.90 7.32
CA GLY A 122 21.26 33.73 6.36
C GLY A 122 20.54 32.84 5.36
N LEU A 123 19.24 33.09 5.18
CA LEU A 123 18.41 32.38 4.23
C LEU A 123 17.92 33.33 3.14
N LYS A 124 18.02 32.90 1.89
CA LYS A 124 17.61 33.65 0.71
C LYS A 124 16.51 32.93 -0.05
N THR A 125 15.55 33.70 -0.52
CA THR A 125 14.46 33.27 -1.42
C THR A 125 14.38 34.25 -2.58
N ALA A 126 13.53 33.95 -3.57
CA ALA A 126 13.29 34.84 -4.69
C ALA A 126 12.67 36.20 -4.28
N LYS A 127 11.96 36.27 -3.14
CA LYS A 127 11.38 37.54 -2.65
C LYS A 127 12.33 38.35 -1.78
N GLY A 128 13.26 37.71 -1.08
CA GLY A 128 14.12 38.41 -0.14
C GLY A 128 15.00 37.50 0.71
N THR A 129 15.82 38.14 1.53
CA THR A 129 16.78 37.50 2.43
C THR A 129 16.39 37.74 3.89
N LYS A 130 16.74 36.82 4.78
CA LYS A 130 16.53 36.96 6.21
C LYS A 130 17.67 36.29 6.97
N GLN A 131 18.23 37.02 7.93
CA GLN A 131 19.18 36.46 8.89
C GLN A 131 18.44 35.96 10.12
N LEU A 132 18.81 34.78 10.61
CA LEU A 132 18.21 34.11 11.75
C LEU A 132 19.30 33.76 12.75
N LYS A 133 18.98 33.96 14.02
CA LYS A 133 19.78 33.50 15.14
C LYS A 133 19.15 32.21 15.67
N LEU A 134 19.88 31.10 15.52
CA LEU A 134 19.44 29.76 15.87
C LEU A 134 20.11 29.26 17.16
N ASP A 135 19.39 28.40 17.87
CA ASP A 135 19.88 27.69 19.05
C ASP A 135 21.04 26.73 18.69
N PRO A 136 22.03 26.51 19.58
CA PRO A 136 23.11 25.56 19.35
C PRO A 136 22.65 24.15 18.95
N SER A 137 21.51 23.67 19.45
CA SER A 137 20.96 22.35 19.08
C SER A 137 20.63 22.23 17.59
N ILE A 138 20.26 23.34 16.93
CA ILE A 138 19.97 23.36 15.50
C ILE A 138 21.27 23.24 14.69
N PHE A 139 22.40 23.69 15.24
CA PHE A 139 23.71 23.52 14.60
C PHE A 139 24.08 22.05 14.44
N GLU A 140 23.83 21.23 15.46
CA GLU A 140 24.08 19.79 15.38
C GLU A 140 23.23 19.14 14.28
N SER A 141 21.98 19.61 14.12
CA SER A 141 21.10 19.15 13.04
C SER A 141 21.60 19.57 11.66
N LEU A 142 22.08 20.81 11.52
CA LEU A 142 22.70 21.32 10.28
C LEU A 142 23.96 20.51 9.91
N GLN A 143 24.80 20.17 10.89
CA GLN A 143 25.99 19.34 10.67
C GLN A 143 25.63 17.90 10.29
N LYS A 144 24.61 17.32 10.95
CA LYS A 144 24.14 15.97 10.65
C LYS A 144 23.60 15.84 9.22
N GLU A 145 22.90 16.87 8.75
CA GLU A 145 22.37 16.96 7.38
C GLU A 145 23.43 17.43 6.36
N ARG A 146 24.68 17.71 6.80
CA ARG A 146 25.78 18.21 5.98
C ARG A 146 25.39 19.44 5.15
N VAL A 147 24.76 20.41 5.81
CA VAL A 147 24.32 21.64 5.17
C VAL A 147 25.50 22.58 4.92
N GLU A 148 25.63 23.04 3.68
CA GLU A 148 26.65 23.98 3.23
C GLU A 148 26.03 25.27 2.66
N THR A 149 26.87 26.30 2.49
CA THR A 149 26.44 27.53 1.79
C THR A 149 26.12 27.22 0.33
N GLY A 150 24.97 27.67 -0.14
CA GLY A 150 24.43 27.37 -1.47
C GLY A 150 23.40 26.23 -1.47
N ASP A 151 23.18 25.54 -0.35
CA ASP A 151 22.11 24.55 -0.23
C ASP A 151 20.75 25.19 0.01
N VAL A 152 19.71 24.62 -0.57
CA VAL A 152 18.32 24.94 -0.21
C VAL A 152 17.92 24.05 0.96
N ILE A 153 17.54 24.68 2.07
CA ILE A 153 17.11 23.98 3.28
C ILE A 153 15.75 24.44 3.73
N TYR A 154 15.16 23.63 4.60
CA TYR A 154 13.95 23.95 5.33
C TYR A 154 14.16 23.64 6.81
N ILE A 155 13.77 24.59 7.67
CA ILE A 155 13.86 24.52 9.13
C ILE A 155 12.46 24.66 9.72
N GLU A 156 12.05 23.71 10.56
CA GLU A 156 10.80 23.82 11.33
C GLU A 156 10.99 24.74 12.54
N ALA A 157 10.16 25.77 12.67
CA ALA A 157 10.30 26.78 13.74
C ALA A 157 10.13 26.20 15.16
N ASN A 158 9.27 25.19 15.32
CA ASN A 158 8.94 24.63 16.64
C ASN A 158 9.89 23.51 17.08
N SER A 159 10.30 22.64 16.15
CA SER A 159 11.12 21.46 16.47
C SER A 159 12.62 21.71 16.26
N GLY A 160 12.99 22.76 15.52
CA GLY A 160 14.38 22.98 15.11
C GLY A 160 14.89 21.94 14.10
N ALA A 161 14.03 21.04 13.62
CA ALA A 161 14.40 20.02 12.65
C ALA A 161 14.76 20.67 11.32
N VAL A 162 15.93 20.29 10.80
CA VAL A 162 16.46 20.77 9.53
C VAL A 162 16.42 19.65 8.50
N LYS A 163 16.12 19.99 7.25
CA LYS A 163 16.21 19.06 6.12
C LYS A 163 16.85 19.76 4.92
N ARG A 164 17.90 19.15 4.37
CA ARG A 164 18.53 19.58 3.10
C ARG A 164 17.66 19.13 1.93
N GLN A 165 17.25 20.05 1.05
CA GLN A 165 16.48 19.74 -0.15
C GLN A 165 17.38 19.48 -1.37
N GLY A 166 18.60 20.01 -1.36
CA GLY A 166 19.57 19.88 -2.43
C GLY A 166 20.31 21.19 -2.67
N ARG A 167 21.13 21.22 -3.71
CA ARG A 167 21.94 22.40 -4.04
C ARG A 167 21.16 23.39 -4.89
N CYS A 168 21.35 24.69 -4.66
CA CYS A 168 20.66 25.72 -5.45
C CYS A 168 21.11 25.68 -6.91
N ASP A 169 20.17 25.74 -7.85
CA ASP A 169 20.38 25.69 -9.31
C ASP A 169 21.28 26.81 -9.86
N ILE A 170 21.42 27.93 -9.14
CA ILE A 170 22.37 29.00 -9.46
C ILE A 170 23.82 28.48 -9.48
N TYR A 171 24.11 27.42 -8.72
CA TYR A 171 25.43 26.80 -8.64
C TYR A 171 25.60 25.61 -9.58
N ALA A 172 24.58 25.28 -10.40
CA ALA A 172 24.72 24.27 -11.44
C ALA A 172 25.67 24.79 -12.53
N THR A 173 26.96 24.44 -12.43
CA THR A 173 27.91 24.70 -13.50
C THR A 173 27.94 23.52 -14.48
N GLU A 174 28.15 23.79 -15.78
CA GLU A 174 28.22 22.75 -16.83
C GLU A 174 29.38 21.74 -16.65
N PHE A 175 30.27 21.96 -15.67
CA PHE A 175 31.49 21.18 -15.45
C PHE A 175 31.50 20.38 -14.15
N ASP A 176 30.41 20.40 -13.37
CA ASP A 176 30.35 19.66 -12.12
C ASP A 176 30.01 18.18 -12.38
N LEU A 177 30.97 17.29 -12.10
CA LEU A 177 30.81 15.84 -12.23
C LEU A 177 30.09 15.22 -11.01
N GLU A 178 29.72 16.04 -10.03
CA GLU A 178 29.03 15.60 -8.82
C GLU A 178 27.53 15.38 -9.08
N ALA A 179 27.03 14.21 -8.65
CA ALA A 179 25.63 13.82 -8.77
C ALA A 179 24.77 14.46 -7.67
N GLU A 180 24.85 15.79 -7.52
CA GLU A 180 24.00 16.52 -6.58
C GLU A 180 22.61 16.78 -7.17
N GLU A 181 21.58 16.67 -6.33
CA GLU A 181 20.22 17.02 -6.71
C GLU A 181 20.07 18.54 -6.66
N TYR A 182 19.91 19.16 -7.83
CA TYR A 182 19.74 20.61 -7.94
C TYR A 182 18.27 21.00 -7.78
N VAL A 183 18.01 21.95 -6.90
CA VAL A 183 16.68 22.49 -6.59
C VAL A 183 16.64 23.99 -6.85
N PRO A 184 15.52 24.50 -7.41
CA PRO A 184 15.39 25.91 -7.70
C PRO A 184 15.25 26.74 -6.43
N LEU A 185 15.69 28.01 -6.51
CA LEU A 185 15.51 28.96 -5.42
C LEU A 185 14.02 29.04 -4.99
N PRO A 186 13.70 28.90 -3.69
CA PRO A 186 12.32 28.93 -3.23
C PRO A 186 11.60 30.23 -3.59
N LYS A 187 10.36 30.08 -4.06
CA LYS A 187 9.44 31.19 -4.35
C LYS A 187 8.68 31.56 -3.08
N GLY A 188 8.48 32.85 -2.85
CA GLY A 188 7.77 33.36 -1.67
C GLY A 188 8.73 33.81 -0.56
N ASP A 189 8.16 34.06 0.61
CA ASP A 189 8.89 34.62 1.76
C ASP A 189 9.70 33.53 2.48
N VAL A 190 10.85 33.92 3.05
CA VAL A 190 11.74 33.02 3.82
C VAL A 190 10.97 32.35 4.97
N HIS A 191 10.16 33.13 5.69
CA HIS A 191 9.29 32.63 6.74
C HIS A 191 7.88 32.46 6.20
N LYS A 192 7.34 31.25 6.25
CA LYS A 192 6.00 30.95 5.78
C LYS A 192 5.30 29.91 6.64
N LYS A 193 3.97 29.91 6.57
CA LYS A 193 3.14 28.84 7.12
C LYS A 193 2.92 27.80 6.03
N LYS A 194 3.27 26.55 6.31
CA LYS A 194 3.10 25.43 5.39
C LYS A 194 2.11 24.45 5.98
N GLU A 195 1.03 24.20 5.25
CA GLU A 195 0.11 23.12 5.58
C GLU A 195 0.76 21.80 5.17
N ILE A 196 0.96 20.93 6.15
CA ILE A 196 1.47 19.58 5.97
C ILE A 196 0.29 18.63 6.16
N ILE A 197 0.00 17.87 5.11
CA ILE A 197 -1.01 16.82 5.14
C ILE A 197 -0.26 15.50 5.30
N GLN A 198 -0.46 14.83 6.42
CA GLN A 198 0.11 13.52 6.68
C GLN A 198 -1.01 12.47 6.70
N ASP A 199 -0.87 11.46 5.86
CA ASP A 199 -1.77 10.31 5.82
C ASP A 199 -1.09 9.17 6.60
N VAL A 200 -1.69 8.71 7.70
CA VAL A 200 -1.21 7.57 8.52
C VAL A 200 -2.33 6.56 8.72
N THR A 201 -2.04 5.27 8.85
CA THR A 201 -3.08 4.29 9.22
C THR A 201 -3.19 4.15 10.73
N LEU A 202 -4.34 3.66 11.23
CA LEU A 202 -4.47 3.36 12.66
C LEU A 202 -3.48 2.27 13.10
N HIS A 203 -3.12 1.35 12.19
CA HIS A 203 -2.12 0.33 12.48
C HIS A 203 -0.72 0.94 12.68
N ASP A 204 -0.35 1.95 11.90
CA ASP A 204 0.95 2.63 12.07
C ASP A 204 1.05 3.29 13.44
N LEU A 205 -0.05 3.91 13.91
CA LEU A 205 -0.14 4.45 15.27
C LEU A 205 -0.06 3.35 16.33
N ASP A 206 -0.77 2.24 16.13
CA ASP A 206 -0.74 1.09 17.05
C ASP A 206 0.69 0.54 17.19
N VAL A 207 1.41 0.35 16.08
CA VAL A 207 2.78 -0.17 16.05
C VAL A 207 3.79 0.82 16.65
N ALA A 208 3.68 2.11 16.31
CA ALA A 208 4.58 3.14 16.82
C ALA A 208 4.50 3.28 18.35
N ASN A 209 3.31 3.11 18.93
CA ASN A 209 3.12 3.17 20.38
C ASN A 209 3.44 1.83 21.08
N ALA A 210 3.19 0.69 20.42
CA ALA A 210 3.53 -0.62 20.98
C ALA A 210 5.05 -0.90 20.98
N ARG A 211 5.78 -0.31 20.02
CA ARG A 211 7.24 -0.39 19.92
C ARG A 211 7.82 1.00 19.64
N PRO A 212 8.14 1.78 20.69
CA PRO A 212 8.78 3.07 20.51
C PRO A 212 10.13 2.88 19.78
N GLN A 213 10.22 3.28 18.52
CA GLN A 213 11.50 3.35 17.82
C GLN A 213 12.22 4.61 18.31
N GLY A 214 13.39 4.44 18.97
CA GLY A 214 14.21 5.57 19.40
C GLY A 214 14.63 5.60 20.86
N GLY A 215 14.42 4.52 21.63
CA GLY A 215 15.09 4.38 22.92
C GLY A 215 16.62 4.35 22.75
N GLN A 216 17.34 5.21 23.47
CA GLN A 216 18.82 5.19 23.54
C GLN A 216 19.36 4.01 24.35
N ASP A 217 18.49 3.17 24.91
CA ASP A 217 18.89 2.04 25.74
C ASP A 217 19.45 0.88 24.89
N ILE A 218 20.46 0.21 25.44
CA ILE A 218 21.15 -0.95 24.83
C ILE A 218 20.13 -2.03 24.40
N LEU A 219 19.04 -2.19 25.16
CA LEU A 219 17.99 -3.17 24.87
C LEU A 219 17.15 -2.78 23.63
N SER A 220 16.85 -1.50 23.43
CA SER A 220 16.16 -1.02 22.21
C SER A 220 17.06 -1.08 20.98
N MET A 221 18.36 -0.85 21.13
CA MET A 221 19.33 -1.04 20.05
C MET A 221 19.51 -2.51 19.67
N MET A 222 19.54 -3.43 20.65
CA MET A 222 19.56 -4.88 20.37
C MET A 222 18.25 -5.36 19.75
N GLY A 223 17.11 -4.80 20.18
CA GLY A 223 15.80 -5.08 19.58
C GLY A 223 15.68 -4.67 18.11
N GLN A 224 16.42 -3.64 17.68
CA GLN A 224 16.51 -3.22 16.27
C GLN A 224 17.42 -4.14 15.44
N LEU A 225 18.43 -4.78 16.04
CA LEU A 225 19.30 -5.76 15.36
C LEU A 225 18.66 -7.15 15.21
N MET A 226 17.72 -7.49 16.09
CA MET A 226 17.00 -8.76 16.06
C MET A 226 15.82 -8.69 15.07
N LYS A 227 15.51 -9.81 14.40
CA LYS A 227 14.34 -9.88 13.52
C LYS A 227 13.07 -9.55 14.33
N PRO A 228 12.26 -8.57 13.92
CA PRO A 228 11.08 -8.18 14.69
C PRO A 228 10.06 -9.32 14.64
N LYS A 229 9.82 -9.97 15.79
CA LYS A 229 8.67 -10.88 15.95
C LYS A 229 7.37 -10.09 15.81
N LYS A 230 6.24 -10.68 15.42
CA LYS A 230 4.94 -10.03 15.64
C LYS A 230 4.56 -10.11 17.11
N THR A 231 3.96 -9.05 17.64
CA THR A 231 3.46 -8.99 19.03
C THR A 231 2.04 -8.52 19.01
N GLU A 232 1.17 -9.20 19.76
CA GLU A 232 -0.23 -8.80 19.92
C GLU A 232 -0.32 -7.41 20.55
N ILE A 233 -1.19 -6.57 19.99
CA ILE A 233 -1.45 -5.23 20.52
C ILE A 233 -2.66 -5.32 21.43
N THR A 234 -2.48 -4.92 22.69
CA THR A 234 -3.56 -5.03 23.69
C THR A 234 -4.74 -4.11 23.35
N ASP A 235 -5.96 -4.56 23.66
CA ASP A 235 -7.17 -3.75 23.49
C ASP A 235 -7.14 -2.45 24.31
N LYS A 236 -6.44 -2.43 25.44
CA LYS A 236 -6.24 -1.22 26.24
C LYS A 236 -5.48 -0.15 25.46
N LEU A 237 -4.34 -0.52 24.85
CA LEU A 237 -3.55 0.40 24.04
C LEU A 237 -4.36 0.92 22.85
N ARG A 238 -5.08 0.05 22.15
CA ARG A 238 -6.00 0.44 21.08
C ARG A 238 -7.09 1.39 21.54
N GLY A 239 -7.63 1.17 22.73
CA GLY A 239 -8.62 2.05 23.36
C GLY A 239 -8.06 3.44 23.67
N GLU A 240 -6.81 3.52 24.14
CA GLU A 240 -6.11 4.79 24.37
C GLU A 240 -5.84 5.54 23.06
N ILE A 241 -5.34 4.84 22.03
CA ILE A 241 -5.11 5.41 20.70
C ILE A 241 -6.42 5.92 20.10
N ASN A 242 -7.51 5.15 20.18
CA ASN A 242 -8.82 5.57 19.69
C ASN A 242 -9.32 6.85 20.37
N LYS A 243 -9.07 7.02 21.68
CA LYS A 243 -9.43 8.26 22.39
C LYS A 243 -8.65 9.46 21.85
N VAL A 244 -7.36 9.30 21.57
CA VAL A 244 -6.51 10.37 20.99
C VAL A 244 -6.97 10.71 19.58
N VAL A 245 -7.23 9.69 18.74
CA VAL A 245 -7.73 9.87 17.37
C VAL A 245 -9.06 10.61 17.36
N ASN A 246 -10.02 10.21 18.20
CA ASN A 246 -11.31 10.90 18.31
C ASN A 246 -11.13 12.36 18.73
N LYS A 247 -10.23 12.64 19.70
CA LYS A 247 -9.92 14.00 20.10
C LYS A 247 -9.39 14.85 18.94
N TYR A 248 -8.54 14.30 18.07
CA TYR A 248 -8.03 15.03 16.89
C TYR A 248 -9.11 15.28 15.85
N ILE A 249 -10.05 14.34 15.69
CA ILE A 249 -11.22 14.50 14.82
C ILE A 249 -12.14 15.59 15.36
N ASP A 250 -12.46 15.56 16.65
CA ASP A 250 -13.32 16.54 17.32
C ASP A 250 -12.72 17.97 17.27
N GLN A 251 -11.38 18.08 17.31
CA GLN A 251 -10.66 19.34 17.17
C GLN A 251 -10.53 19.80 15.71
N GLY A 252 -10.93 18.99 14.72
CA GLY A 252 -10.79 19.30 13.30
C GLY A 252 -9.35 19.25 12.78
N ILE A 253 -8.41 18.68 13.56
CA ILE A 253 -7.00 18.52 13.20
C ILE A 253 -6.84 17.31 12.26
N ALA A 254 -7.66 16.28 12.44
CA ALA A 254 -7.62 15.06 11.66
C ALA A 254 -8.97 14.67 11.07
N GLU A 255 -8.93 13.96 9.95
CA GLU A 255 -10.10 13.41 9.26
C GLU A 255 -9.91 11.90 9.09
N LEU A 256 -10.91 11.11 9.48
CA LEU A 256 -10.89 9.67 9.26
C LEU A 256 -11.17 9.37 7.79
N VAL A 257 -10.30 8.58 7.17
CA VAL A 257 -10.42 8.13 5.79
C VAL A 257 -10.67 6.61 5.81
N PRO A 258 -11.94 6.16 5.69
CA PRO A 258 -12.22 4.73 5.61
C PRO A 258 -11.66 4.18 4.29
N GLY A 259 -10.75 3.22 4.41
CA GLY A 259 -10.20 2.49 3.28
C GLY A 259 -10.98 1.24 2.95
N VAL A 260 -10.38 0.41 2.10
CA VAL A 260 -10.95 -0.85 1.63
C VAL A 260 -10.11 -2.01 2.17
N LEU A 261 -10.75 -2.89 2.92
CA LEU A 261 -10.22 -4.20 3.30
C LEU A 261 -10.72 -5.23 2.28
N PHE A 262 -9.82 -5.75 1.45
CA PHE A 262 -10.13 -6.79 0.49
C PHE A 262 -9.69 -8.14 1.04
N VAL A 263 -10.64 -9.05 1.27
CA VAL A 263 -10.37 -10.40 1.76
C VAL A 263 -10.57 -11.40 0.62
N ASP A 264 -9.49 -11.83 0.00
CA ASP A 264 -9.51 -12.87 -1.02
C ASP A 264 -9.66 -14.26 -0.38
N GLU A 265 -10.24 -15.20 -1.12
CA GLU A 265 -10.49 -16.56 -0.65
C GLU A 265 -11.17 -16.63 0.73
N VAL A 266 -12.24 -15.84 0.93
CA VAL A 266 -12.94 -15.70 2.22
C VAL A 266 -13.37 -17.05 2.82
N HIS A 267 -13.64 -18.06 1.99
CA HIS A 267 -13.98 -19.43 2.39
C HIS A 267 -12.86 -20.17 3.15
N MET A 268 -11.65 -19.58 3.22
CA MET A 268 -10.52 -20.09 4.02
C MET A 268 -10.58 -19.65 5.49
N LEU A 269 -11.42 -18.65 5.81
CA LEU A 269 -11.71 -18.26 7.18
C LEU A 269 -12.58 -19.30 7.89
N ASP A 270 -12.39 -19.42 9.19
CA ASP A 270 -13.19 -20.27 10.06
C ASP A 270 -14.33 -19.50 10.76
N ILE A 271 -15.20 -20.24 11.44
CA ILE A 271 -16.37 -19.68 12.14
C ILE A 271 -15.99 -18.66 13.23
N GLU A 272 -14.83 -18.82 13.88
CA GLU A 272 -14.33 -17.86 14.88
C GLU A 272 -13.96 -16.52 14.21
N CYS A 273 -13.29 -16.57 13.06
CA CYS A 273 -12.99 -15.40 12.25
C CYS A 273 -14.27 -14.68 11.81
N PHE A 274 -15.29 -15.40 11.34
CA PHE A 274 -16.56 -14.80 10.95
C PHE A 274 -17.31 -14.15 12.11
N THR A 275 -17.30 -14.79 13.28
CA THR A 275 -17.89 -14.21 14.50
C THR A 275 -17.20 -12.89 14.86
N TYR A 276 -15.88 -12.82 14.73
CA TYR A 276 -15.12 -11.60 14.94
C TYR A 276 -15.42 -10.52 13.89
N LEU A 277 -15.44 -10.90 12.61
CA LEU A 277 -15.74 -10.01 11.49
C LEU A 277 -17.12 -9.37 11.62
N HIS A 278 -18.13 -10.15 12.04
CA HIS A 278 -19.49 -9.65 12.23
C HIS A 278 -19.52 -8.50 13.24
N ARG A 279 -18.87 -8.67 14.40
CA ARG A 279 -18.72 -7.60 15.41
C ARG A 279 -17.91 -6.41 14.89
N ALA A 280 -16.85 -6.66 14.11
CA ALA A 280 -16.00 -5.60 13.58
C ALA A 280 -16.71 -4.75 12.50
N LEU A 281 -17.61 -5.35 11.72
CA LEU A 281 -18.45 -4.66 10.73
C LEU A 281 -19.50 -3.75 11.38
N GLU A 282 -19.93 -4.05 12.60
CA GLU A 282 -20.88 -3.21 13.36
C GLU A 282 -20.22 -1.96 13.96
N SER A 283 -18.89 -1.87 13.94
CA SER A 283 -18.15 -0.71 14.45
C SER A 283 -18.37 0.53 13.57
N SER A 284 -18.49 1.70 14.20
CA SER A 284 -18.66 2.99 13.50
C SER A 284 -17.44 3.40 12.66
N ILE A 285 -16.26 2.88 12.99
CA ILE A 285 -14.99 3.16 12.30
C ILE A 285 -14.56 2.02 11.36
N SER A 286 -15.48 1.11 11.02
CA SER A 286 -15.17 -0.04 10.17
C SER A 286 -14.80 0.39 8.74
N PRO A 287 -13.75 -0.19 8.13
CA PRO A 287 -13.43 0.03 6.73
C PRO A 287 -14.48 -0.63 5.83
N ILE A 288 -14.44 -0.32 4.54
CA ILE A 288 -15.26 -1.02 3.56
C ILE A 288 -14.68 -2.42 3.36
N VAL A 289 -15.44 -3.46 3.71
CA VAL A 289 -14.99 -4.84 3.56
C VAL A 289 -15.54 -5.44 2.27
N ILE A 290 -14.63 -5.91 1.43
CA ILE A 290 -14.92 -6.60 0.16
C ILE A 290 -14.37 -8.02 0.27
N PHE A 291 -15.26 -9.00 0.35
CA PHE A 291 -14.94 -10.41 0.28
C PHE A 291 -14.85 -10.87 -1.17
N ALA A 292 -13.97 -11.83 -1.46
CA ALA A 292 -13.99 -12.58 -2.72
C ALA A 292 -14.10 -14.08 -2.47
N SER A 293 -14.97 -14.74 -3.23
CA SER A 293 -15.09 -16.19 -3.24
C SER A 293 -15.20 -16.73 -4.66
N ASN A 294 -14.55 -17.87 -4.88
CA ASN A 294 -14.64 -18.67 -6.09
C ASN A 294 -15.36 -20.01 -5.85
N ARG A 295 -15.84 -20.26 -4.63
CA ARG A 295 -16.57 -21.48 -4.26
C ARG A 295 -18.08 -21.27 -4.31
N GLY A 296 -18.80 -22.33 -4.68
CA GLY A 296 -20.24 -22.45 -4.48
C GLY A 296 -20.52 -22.86 -3.03
N ASN A 297 -21.24 -23.96 -2.83
CA ASN A 297 -21.46 -24.49 -1.48
C ASN A 297 -20.20 -25.20 -0.96
N CYS A 298 -19.75 -24.85 0.23
CA CYS A 298 -18.68 -25.56 0.92
C CYS A 298 -18.86 -25.50 2.43
N ILE A 299 -18.21 -26.44 3.13
CA ILE A 299 -18.20 -26.50 4.59
C ILE A 299 -17.48 -25.26 5.13
N ILE A 300 -18.08 -24.62 6.14
CA ILE A 300 -17.46 -23.53 6.88
C ILE A 300 -16.33 -24.11 7.73
N ARG A 301 -15.10 -23.61 7.59
CA ARG A 301 -13.97 -24.14 8.35
C ARG A 301 -14.19 -23.96 9.86
N GLY A 302 -13.72 -24.93 10.63
CA GLY A 302 -13.97 -25.00 12.08
C GLY A 302 -15.34 -25.55 12.46
N THR A 303 -16.16 -25.94 11.49
CA THR A 303 -17.40 -26.69 11.70
C THR A 303 -17.26 -28.08 11.06
N GLU A 304 -17.98 -29.07 11.58
CA GLU A 304 -17.92 -30.44 11.05
C GLU A 304 -18.81 -30.57 9.81
N ASP A 305 -20.05 -30.08 9.87
CA ASP A 305 -21.07 -30.38 8.86
C ASP A 305 -21.84 -29.16 8.32
N ILE A 306 -21.45 -27.93 8.69
CA ILE A 306 -22.19 -26.74 8.26
C ILE A 306 -21.74 -26.35 6.84
N VAL A 307 -22.52 -26.77 5.85
CA VAL A 307 -22.36 -26.37 4.45
C VAL A 307 -23.12 -25.07 4.20
N SER A 308 -22.44 -24.07 3.66
CA SER A 308 -23.03 -22.77 3.34
C SER A 308 -22.57 -22.25 1.97
N PRO A 309 -23.38 -21.44 1.26
CA PRO A 309 -22.93 -20.75 0.07
C PRO A 309 -21.68 -19.92 0.35
N HIS A 310 -20.70 -20.06 -0.54
CA HIS A 310 -19.40 -19.39 -0.50
C HIS A 310 -18.55 -19.68 0.74
N GLY A 311 -18.95 -20.63 1.59
CA GLY A 311 -18.30 -20.91 2.87
C GLY A 311 -18.47 -19.81 3.91
N ILE A 312 -19.51 -18.98 3.78
CA ILE A 312 -19.80 -17.85 4.69
C ILE A 312 -21.04 -18.19 5.52
N PRO A 313 -21.06 -17.93 6.84
CA PRO A 313 -22.26 -18.07 7.67
C PRO A 313 -23.46 -17.29 7.11
N LEU A 314 -24.67 -17.87 7.18
CA LEU A 314 -25.87 -17.29 6.58
C LEU A 314 -26.23 -15.90 7.15
N ASP A 315 -26.03 -15.71 8.45
CA ASP A 315 -26.25 -14.46 9.16
C ASP A 315 -25.35 -13.32 8.68
N LEU A 316 -24.11 -13.62 8.29
CA LEU A 316 -23.23 -12.67 7.64
C LEU A 316 -23.61 -12.49 6.17
N LEU A 317 -23.96 -13.58 5.47
CA LEU A 317 -24.34 -13.53 4.05
C LEU A 317 -25.55 -12.63 3.80
N ASP A 318 -26.53 -12.62 4.70
CA ASP A 318 -27.71 -11.74 4.65
C ASP A 318 -27.37 -10.24 4.74
N ARG A 319 -26.18 -9.90 5.26
CA ARG A 319 -25.68 -8.52 5.39
C ARG A 319 -24.77 -8.08 4.25
N VAL A 320 -24.51 -8.98 3.29
CA VAL A 320 -23.52 -8.78 2.24
C VAL A 320 -24.18 -8.57 0.88
N MET A 321 -23.75 -7.53 0.16
CA MET A 321 -24.19 -7.30 -1.22
C MET A 321 -23.36 -8.17 -2.16
N ILE A 322 -23.99 -9.16 -2.80
CA ILE A 322 -23.32 -10.12 -3.66
C ILE A 322 -23.28 -9.60 -5.11
N ILE A 323 -22.08 -9.36 -5.63
CA ILE A 323 -21.82 -9.01 -7.02
C ILE A 323 -21.21 -10.22 -7.72
N ARG A 324 -21.89 -10.69 -8.77
CA ARG A 324 -21.46 -11.85 -9.54
C ARG A 324 -20.53 -11.44 -10.68
N THR A 325 -19.46 -12.19 -10.84
CA THR A 325 -18.54 -12.09 -11.99
C THR A 325 -18.73 -13.29 -12.91
N MET A 326 -18.65 -13.05 -14.22
CA MET A 326 -18.89 -14.07 -15.25
C MET A 326 -17.59 -14.52 -15.91
N LEU A 327 -17.61 -15.62 -16.65
CA LEU A 327 -16.47 -15.98 -17.50
C LEU A 327 -16.35 -14.97 -18.65
N TYR A 328 -15.12 -14.67 -19.05
CA TYR A 328 -14.86 -13.80 -20.20
C TYR A 328 -15.12 -14.53 -21.51
N THR A 329 -15.57 -13.78 -22.51
CA THR A 329 -15.64 -14.23 -23.90
C THR A 329 -14.25 -14.28 -24.53
N PRO A 330 -14.03 -15.04 -25.62
CA PRO A 330 -12.73 -15.09 -26.31
C PRO A 330 -12.25 -13.70 -26.76
N GLN A 331 -13.15 -12.82 -27.16
CA GLN A 331 -12.84 -11.45 -27.58
C GLN A 331 -12.37 -10.59 -26.40
N GLU A 332 -13.05 -10.68 -25.25
CA GLU A 332 -12.61 -10.00 -24.03
C GLU A 332 -11.26 -10.55 -23.56
N MET A 333 -11.04 -11.87 -23.61
CA MET A 333 -9.75 -12.47 -23.26
C MET A 333 -8.63 -11.96 -24.15
N LYS A 334 -8.83 -11.91 -25.47
CA LYS A 334 -7.89 -11.33 -26.44
C LYS A 334 -7.55 -9.88 -26.08
N GLN A 335 -8.55 -9.08 -25.74
CA GLN A 335 -8.33 -7.68 -25.38
C GLN A 335 -7.58 -7.54 -24.05
N ILE A 336 -7.88 -8.39 -23.06
CA ILE A 336 -7.17 -8.40 -21.77
C ILE A 336 -5.71 -8.82 -21.96
N THR A 337 -5.43 -9.89 -22.70
CA THR A 337 -4.06 -10.34 -22.98
C THR A 337 -3.29 -9.30 -23.79
N LYS A 338 -3.92 -8.62 -24.75
CA LYS A 338 -3.33 -7.49 -25.49
C LYS A 338 -2.92 -6.35 -24.56
N LEU A 339 -3.81 -5.89 -23.68
CA LEU A 339 -3.49 -4.84 -22.71
C LEU A 339 -2.36 -5.27 -21.77
N ARG A 340 -2.32 -6.55 -21.38
CA ARG A 340 -1.26 -7.07 -20.54
C ARG A 340 0.09 -7.10 -21.26
N ALA A 341 0.13 -7.57 -22.50
CA ALA A 341 1.32 -7.56 -23.34
C ALA A 341 1.86 -6.12 -23.52
N GLN A 342 0.98 -5.15 -23.80
CA GLN A 342 1.35 -3.73 -23.91
C GLN A 342 1.94 -3.19 -22.60
N THR A 343 1.35 -3.55 -21.46
CA THR A 343 1.83 -3.12 -20.14
C THR A 343 3.23 -3.65 -19.83
N GLU A 344 3.54 -4.86 -20.30
CA GLU A 344 4.84 -5.51 -20.14
C GLU A 344 5.84 -5.16 -21.26
N GLY A 345 5.44 -4.33 -22.24
CA GLY A 345 6.27 -3.98 -23.40
C GLY A 345 6.55 -5.17 -24.33
N ILE A 346 5.65 -6.14 -24.40
CA ILE A 346 5.76 -7.35 -25.22
C ILE A 346 5.02 -7.13 -26.55
N ASN A 347 5.74 -7.31 -27.66
CA ASN A 347 5.14 -7.33 -29.00
C ASN A 347 4.58 -8.72 -29.28
N ILE A 348 3.35 -8.77 -29.80
CA ILE A 348 2.64 -10.00 -30.11
C ILE A 348 1.80 -9.83 -31.36
N SER A 349 1.83 -10.84 -32.24
CA SER A 349 1.04 -10.85 -33.47
C SER A 349 -0.46 -11.02 -33.20
N GLU A 350 -1.30 -10.59 -34.13
CA GLU A 350 -2.75 -10.73 -33.98
C GLU A 350 -3.20 -12.20 -33.95
N GLU A 351 -2.55 -13.07 -34.71
CA GLU A 351 -2.80 -14.51 -34.72
C GLU A 351 -2.46 -15.16 -33.38
N ALA A 352 -1.30 -14.79 -32.81
CA ALA A 352 -0.88 -15.21 -31.47
C ALA A 352 -1.88 -14.77 -30.39
N LEU A 353 -2.38 -13.54 -30.46
CA LEU A 353 -3.41 -13.03 -29.55
C LEU A 353 -4.74 -13.79 -29.66
N ASN A 354 -5.19 -14.11 -30.88
CA ASN A 354 -6.40 -14.91 -31.10
C ASN A 354 -6.23 -16.29 -30.48
N HIS A 355 -5.08 -16.93 -30.70
CA HIS A 355 -4.80 -18.25 -30.16
C HIS A 355 -4.74 -18.27 -28.62
N LEU A 356 -4.13 -17.26 -27.99
CA LEU A 356 -4.16 -17.11 -26.52
C LEU A 356 -5.59 -16.92 -25.98
N GLY A 357 -6.46 -16.22 -26.71
CA GLY A 357 -7.88 -16.08 -26.35
C GLY A 357 -8.61 -17.42 -26.33
N GLU A 358 -8.34 -18.28 -27.31
CA GLU A 358 -8.88 -19.65 -27.37
C GLU A 358 -8.35 -20.52 -26.23
N ILE A 359 -7.03 -20.48 -25.98
CA ILE A 359 -6.39 -21.20 -24.86
C ILE A 359 -7.02 -20.76 -23.53
N GLY A 360 -7.16 -19.45 -23.30
CA GLY A 360 -7.74 -18.92 -22.08
C GLY A 360 -9.19 -19.35 -21.86
N THR A 361 -9.96 -19.50 -22.94
CA THR A 361 -11.35 -19.96 -22.89
C THR A 361 -11.45 -21.43 -22.49
N LYS A 362 -10.54 -22.28 -22.98
CA LYS A 362 -10.45 -23.71 -22.62
C LYS A 362 -9.91 -23.90 -21.20
N THR A 363 -8.97 -23.05 -20.79
CA THR A 363 -8.24 -23.13 -19.52
C THR A 363 -8.71 -22.05 -18.53
N THR A 364 -7.89 -21.02 -18.31
CA THR A 364 -8.19 -19.81 -17.53
C THR A 364 -7.44 -18.60 -18.10
N LEU A 365 -7.94 -17.40 -17.85
CA LEU A 365 -7.23 -16.16 -18.19
C LEU A 365 -5.85 -16.06 -17.53
N ARG A 366 -5.71 -16.55 -16.28
CA ARG A 366 -4.44 -16.54 -15.54
C ARG A 366 -3.37 -17.34 -16.29
N TYR A 367 -3.73 -18.52 -16.78
CA TYR A 367 -2.82 -19.38 -17.54
C TYR A 367 -2.44 -18.73 -18.88
N ALA A 368 -3.41 -18.22 -19.65
CA ALA A 368 -3.13 -17.55 -20.92
C ALA A 368 -2.19 -16.34 -20.76
N VAL A 369 -2.34 -15.56 -19.68
CA VAL A 369 -1.42 -14.45 -19.38
C VAL A 369 -0.02 -14.94 -18.99
N GLN A 370 0.08 -16.04 -18.23
CA GLN A 370 1.36 -16.62 -17.84
C GLN A 370 2.18 -17.14 -19.03
N LEU A 371 1.54 -17.49 -20.15
CA LEU A 371 2.23 -17.91 -21.38
C LEU A 371 2.97 -16.75 -22.09
N LEU A 372 2.60 -15.49 -21.84
CA LEU A 372 3.22 -14.33 -22.52
C LEU A 372 4.73 -14.23 -22.25
N THR A 373 5.15 -14.34 -20.99
CA THR A 373 6.55 -14.20 -20.59
C THR A 373 7.46 -15.29 -21.20
N PRO A 374 7.17 -16.61 -21.05
CA PRO A 374 7.98 -17.65 -21.69
C PRO A 374 7.90 -17.60 -23.23
N ALA A 375 6.76 -17.27 -23.82
CA ALA A 375 6.66 -17.14 -25.28
C ALA A 375 7.49 -15.96 -25.82
N ASN A 376 7.57 -14.85 -25.08
CA ASN A 376 8.46 -13.72 -25.40
C ASN A 376 9.94 -14.12 -25.33
N LEU A 377 10.31 -14.92 -24.32
CA LEU A 377 11.68 -15.41 -24.19
C LEU A 377 12.05 -16.34 -25.35
N LEU A 378 11.16 -17.26 -25.72
CA LEU A 378 11.35 -18.17 -26.85
C LEU A 378 11.46 -17.39 -28.17
N ALA A 379 10.61 -16.39 -28.39
CA ALA A 379 10.69 -15.52 -29.56
C ALA A 379 12.08 -14.87 -29.69
N LYS A 380 12.60 -14.32 -28.60
CA LYS A 380 13.94 -13.70 -28.56
C LYS A 380 15.06 -14.71 -28.82
N ILE A 381 14.96 -15.93 -28.29
CA ILE A 381 15.92 -17.02 -28.57
C ILE A 381 15.92 -17.37 -30.05
N ASN A 382 14.74 -17.36 -30.68
CA ASN A 382 14.57 -17.60 -32.12
C ASN A 382 14.94 -16.36 -32.98
N GLY A 383 15.46 -15.29 -32.38
CA GLY A 383 15.84 -14.06 -33.08
C GLY A 383 14.65 -13.21 -33.57
N LYS A 384 13.46 -13.41 -33.01
CA LYS A 384 12.24 -12.64 -33.30
C LYS A 384 11.93 -11.66 -32.17
N ASP A 385 11.56 -10.44 -32.53
CA ASP A 385 11.18 -9.38 -31.57
C ASP A 385 9.69 -9.40 -31.19
N SER A 386 8.90 -10.30 -31.79
CA SER A 386 7.46 -10.42 -31.59
C SER A 386 7.05 -11.88 -31.38
N ILE A 387 6.10 -12.10 -30.49
CA ILE A 387 5.49 -13.41 -30.27
C ILE A 387 4.59 -13.75 -31.46
N GLU A 388 4.87 -14.90 -32.08
CA GLU A 388 4.03 -15.53 -33.10
C GLU A 388 3.31 -16.74 -32.52
N LYS A 389 2.35 -17.27 -33.29
CA LYS A 389 1.51 -18.38 -32.87
C LYS A 389 2.33 -19.64 -32.52
N GLU A 390 3.35 -19.93 -33.32
CA GLU A 390 4.26 -21.09 -33.14
C GLU A 390 4.93 -21.10 -31.76
N HIS A 391 5.38 -19.93 -31.29
CA HIS A 391 6.00 -19.81 -29.97
C HIS A 391 5.01 -20.13 -28.85
N ILE A 392 3.74 -19.76 -28.99
CA ILE A 392 2.72 -20.07 -27.99
C ILE A 392 2.39 -21.56 -27.99
N GLU A 393 2.30 -22.17 -29.18
CA GLU A 393 2.07 -23.61 -29.32
C GLU A 393 3.19 -24.41 -28.64
N GLU A 394 4.45 -24.08 -28.92
CA GLU A 394 5.60 -24.75 -28.30
C GLU A 394 5.64 -24.58 -26.77
N ILE A 395 5.42 -23.36 -26.26
CA ILE A 395 5.37 -23.13 -24.81
C ILE A 395 4.18 -23.85 -24.16
N ASN A 396 3.04 -23.92 -24.83
CA ASN A 396 1.85 -24.60 -24.30
C ASN A 396 2.00 -26.13 -24.27
N GLU A 397 2.92 -26.72 -25.04
CA GLU A 397 3.32 -28.13 -24.91
C GLU A 397 4.28 -28.37 -23.74
N LEU A 398 5.14 -27.39 -23.43
CA LEU A 398 6.11 -27.47 -22.35
C LEU A 398 5.51 -27.22 -20.96
N PHE A 399 4.59 -26.26 -20.86
CA PHE A 399 3.94 -25.89 -19.61
C PHE A 399 2.48 -26.33 -19.65
N TYR A 400 2.08 -27.24 -18.76
CA TYR A 400 0.70 -27.72 -18.72
C TYR A 400 -0.19 -26.84 -17.84
N ASP A 401 -1.43 -26.61 -18.28
CA ASP A 401 -2.46 -26.05 -17.41
C ASP A 401 -2.94 -27.08 -16.38
N ALA A 402 -3.58 -26.59 -15.31
CA ALA A 402 -4.03 -27.44 -14.20
C ALA A 402 -5.02 -28.55 -14.63
N LYS A 403 -5.89 -28.31 -15.62
CA LYS A 403 -6.85 -29.34 -16.09
C LYS A 403 -6.13 -30.43 -16.86
N SER A 404 -5.22 -30.05 -17.77
CA SER A 404 -4.42 -31.01 -18.54
C SER A 404 -3.50 -31.82 -17.64
N SER A 405 -2.84 -31.18 -16.67
CA SER A 405 -2.01 -31.86 -15.66
C SER A 405 -2.81 -32.85 -14.82
N ALA A 406 -3.99 -32.45 -14.31
CA ALA A 406 -4.86 -33.33 -13.54
C ALA A 406 -5.35 -34.54 -14.37
N LYS A 407 -5.62 -34.34 -15.66
CA LYS A 407 -6.00 -35.43 -16.57
C LYS A 407 -4.86 -36.45 -16.73
N ILE A 408 -3.64 -35.99 -16.96
CA ILE A 408 -2.45 -36.86 -17.07
C ILE A 408 -2.25 -37.66 -15.78
N LEU A 409 -2.41 -37.02 -14.62
CA LEU A 409 -2.30 -37.67 -13.32
C LEU A 409 -3.36 -38.75 -13.13
N ALA A 410 -4.61 -38.50 -13.56
CA ALA A 410 -5.69 -39.47 -13.50
C ALA A 410 -5.43 -40.68 -14.42
N ASP A 411 -4.97 -40.42 -15.65
CA ASP A 411 -4.68 -41.46 -16.65
C ASP A 411 -3.46 -42.32 -16.26
N GLN A 412 -2.55 -41.78 -15.45
CA GLN A 412 -1.31 -42.45 -15.04
C GLN A 412 -1.22 -42.72 -13.53
N GLN A 413 -2.36 -42.78 -12.84
CA GLN A 413 -2.44 -42.82 -11.38
C GLN A 413 -1.56 -43.91 -10.74
N GLU A 414 -1.40 -45.06 -11.39
CA GLU A 414 -0.58 -46.19 -10.92
C GLU A 414 0.92 -45.89 -10.84
N LYS A 415 1.41 -44.89 -11.59
CA LYS A 415 2.81 -44.47 -11.59
C LYS A 415 3.16 -43.46 -10.50
N TYR A 416 2.15 -42.89 -9.85
CA TYR A 416 2.33 -41.86 -8.82
C TYR A 416 2.09 -42.44 -7.43
N MET A 417 2.87 -41.97 -6.45
CA MET A 417 2.64 -42.31 -5.04
C MET A 417 1.32 -41.69 -4.56
N LYS A 418 0.59 -42.44 -3.74
CA LYS A 418 -0.66 -41.99 -3.13
C LYS A 418 -0.42 -41.15 -1.88
#